data_AF-A0A2V9LI06-F1
#
_entry.id   AF-A0A2V9LI06-F1
#
_cell.length_a   1.000
_cell.length_b   1.000
_cell.length_c   1.000
_cell.angle_alpha   90.00
_cell.angle_beta   90.00
_cell.angle_gamma   90.00
#
_symmetry.space_group_name_H-M   'P 1'
#
loop_
_entity.id
_entity.type
_entity.pdbx_description
1 polymer ?
#
loop_
_entity_poly.entity_id
_entity_poly.type
_entity_poly.pdbx_seq_one_letter_code
_entity_poly.pdbx_strand_id
1 'polypeptide(L)' 'WEEHEKAKIIEALGRTNWNITKAAQLLGMTFRTLQYRLEKFGIKRPT' A
#
# COMPACT_ATOMS: atom_id res chain seq x y z
N TRP A 1 6.24 7.25 -13.10
CA TRP A 1 5.05 7.56 -12.26
C TRP A 1 4.65 6.39 -11.36
N GLU A 2 4.49 5.17 -11.89
CA GLU A 2 4.08 4.00 -11.11
C GLU A 2 5.06 3.59 -10.00
N GLU A 3 6.37 3.73 -10.24
CA GLU A 3 7.40 3.45 -9.21
C GLU A 3 7.28 4.35 -7.97
N HIS A 4 6.87 5.60 -8.17
CA HIS A 4 6.69 6.55 -7.08
C HIS A 4 5.43 6.25 -6.26
N GLU A 5 4.38 5.73 -6.92
CA GLU A 5 3.19 5.23 -6.23
C GLU A 5 3.53 3.97 -5.41
N LYS A 6 4.28 3.03 -6.00
CA LYS A 6 4.75 1.82 -5.31
C LYS A 6 5.58 2.15 -4.07
N ALA A 7 6.51 3.10 -4.16
CA ALA A 7 7.33 3.54 -3.04
C ALA A 7 6.48 4.10 -1.89
N LYS A 8 5.48 4.94 -2.18
CA LYS A 8 4.55 5.48 -1.18
C LYS A 8 3.71 4.40 -0.50
N ILE A 9 3.26 3.41 -1.27
CA ILE A 9 2.51 2.27 -0.74
C ILE A 9 3.36 1.45 0.23
N ILE A 10 4.60 1.13 -0.16
CA ILE A 10 5.52 0.36 0.68
C ILE A 10 5.86 1.13 1.96
N GLU A 11 6.10 2.44 1.86
CA GLU A 11 6.36 3.29 3.02
C GLU A 11 5.17 3.29 3.98
N ALA A 12 3.95 3.50 3.47
CA ALA A 12 2.75 3.49 4.29
C ALA A 12 2.51 2.14 4.96
N LEU A 13 2.71 1.04 4.23
CA LEU A 13 2.63 -0.31 4.79
C LEU A 13 3.69 -0.54 5.88
N GLY A 14 4.92 -0.07 5.67
CA GLY A 14 5.98 -0.15 6.68
C GLY A 14 5.60 0.59 7.97
N ARG A 15 5.07 1.82 7.85
CA ARG A 15 4.63 2.63 8.99
C ARG A 15 3.44 2.03 9.73
N THR A 16 2.61 1.22 9.06
CA THR A 16 1.41 0.62 9.66
C THR A 16 1.57 -0.84 10.04
N ASN A 17 2.80 -1.37 10.12
CA ASN A 17 3.09 -2.78 10.38
C ASN A 17 2.33 -3.71 9.41
N TRP A 18 2.30 -3.35 8.13
CA TRP A 18 1.61 -4.04 7.06
C TRP A 18 0.08 -4.11 7.22
N ASN A 19 -0.51 -3.23 8.02
CA ASN A 19 -1.97 -3.09 8.09
C ASN A 19 -2.49 -2.28 6.90
N ILE A 20 -3.12 -2.97 5.95
CA ILE A 20 -3.62 -2.41 4.69
C ILE A 20 -4.70 -1.34 4.95
N THR A 21 -5.62 -1.55 5.89
CA THR A 21 -6.67 -0.57 6.21
C THR A 21 -6.06 0.73 6.73
N LYS A 22 -5.09 0.65 7.64
CA LYS A 22 -4.38 1.83 8.16
C LYS A 22 -3.52 2.49 7.08
N ALA A 23 -2.87 1.71 6.22
CA ALA A 23 -2.06 2.25 5.13
C ALA A 23 -2.93 2.99 4.10
N ALA A 24 -4.12 2.47 3.81
CA ALA A 24 -5.08 3.11 2.91
C ALA A 24 -5.55 4.45 3.48
N GLN A 25 -5.88 4.50 4.77
CA GLN A 25 -6.22 5.75 5.48
C GLN A 25 -5.07 6.76 5.44
N LEU A 26 -3.84 6.31 5.68
CA LEU A 26 -2.64 7.17 5.65
C LEU A 26 -2.35 7.75 4.26
N LEU A 27 -2.70 7.01 3.21
CA LEU A 27 -2.58 7.45 1.82
C LEU A 27 -3.83 8.19 1.29
N GLY A 28 -4.85 8.41 2.13
CA GLY A 28 -6.08 9.10 1.74
C GLY A 28 -6.92 8.34 0.70
N MET A 29 -6.84 7.01 0.68
CA MET A 29 -7.59 6.17 -0.25
C MET A 29 -8.42 5.10 0.46
N THR A 30 -9.37 4.50 -0.25
CA THR A 30 -10.15 3.39 0.30
C THR A 30 -9.33 2.10 0.36
N PHE A 31 -9.72 1.19 1.24
CA PHE A 31 -9.11 -0.14 1.33
C PHE A 31 -9.11 -0.88 -0.02
N ARG A 32 -10.23 -0.84 -0.77
CA ARG A 32 -10.35 -1.51 -2.08
C ARG A 32 -9.37 -0.93 -3.10
N THR A 33 -9.18 0.39 -3.10
CA THR A 33 -8.21 1.04 -3.99
C THR A 33 -6.79 0.62 -3.66
N LEU A 34 -6.43 0.55 -2.37
CA LEU A 34 -5.10 0.09 -1.97
C LEU A 34 -4.91 -1.39 -2.30
N GLN A 35 -5.90 -2.24 -2.03
CA GLN A 35 -5.87 -3.67 -2.36
C GLN A 35 -5.60 -3.89 -3.85
N TYR A 36 -6.37 -3.23 -4.73
CA TYR A 36 -6.17 -3.31 -6.18
C TYR A 36 -4.74 -2.91 -6.58
N ARG A 37 -4.19 -1.85 -5.98
CA ARG A 37 -2.80 -1.42 -6.22
C ARG A 37 -1.79 -2.46 -5.75
N LEU A 38 -2.00 -3.10 -4.60
CA LEU A 38 -1.13 -4.18 -4.12
C LEU A 38 -1.12 -5.37 -5.08
N GLU A 39 -2.30 -5.76 -5.58
CA GLU A 39 -2.44 -6.82 -6.58
C GLU A 39 -1.77 -6.43 -7.90
N LYS A 40 -2.02 -5.21 -8.39
CA LYS A 40 -1.42 -4.66 -9.62
C LYS A 40 0.11 -4.63 -9.55
N PHE A 41 0.68 -4.25 -8.41
CA PHE A 41 2.13 -4.13 -8.23
C PHE A 41 2.80 -5.39 -7.67
N GLY A 42 2.04 -6.45 -7.39
CA GLY A 42 2.55 -7.69 -6.80
C GLY A 42 3.19 -7.51 -5.42
N ILE A 43 2.74 -6.52 -4.64
CA ILE A 43 3.33 -6.19 -3.34
C ILE A 43 2.80 -7.17 -2.29
N LYS A 44 3.69 -7.95 -1.70
CA LYS A 44 3.39 -8.87 -0.60
C LYS A 44 4.25 -8.53 0.59
N ARG A 45 3.74 -8.88 1.79
CA ARG A 45 4.52 -8.77 3.02
C ARG A 45 5.78 -9.61 2.87
N PRO A 46 7.00 -9.05 3.07
CA PRO A 46 8.19 -9.86 3.18
C PRO A 46 8.03 -10.72 4.43
N THR A 47 7.88 -12.02 4.21
CA THR A 47 8.02 -13.05 5.24
C THR A 47 9.46 -13.16 5.67
#